data_AF-A0A2E9IW71-F1
#
_entry.id   AF-A0A2E9IW71-F1
#
_cell.length_a   1.000
_cell.length_b   1.000
_cell.length_c   1.000
_cell.angle_alpha   90.00
_cell.angle_beta   90.00
_cell.angle_gamma   90.00
#
_symmetry.space_group_name_H-M   'P 1'
#
loop_
_entity.id
_entity.type
_entity.pdbx_description
1 polymer ?
#
loop_
_entity_poly.entity_id
_entity_poly.type
_entity_poly.pdbx_seq_one_letter_code
_entity_poly.pdbx_strand_id
1 'polypeptide(L)'
;MSLCRANYYPYLSFPEYETRNIRYVDGYYVYPSEIGSEGPTATHVRSLDLTSWEEVSGFQELVEEPWASIGDIGLGYFDPVFDDISGEYDPYITFDGGETYTVIPSNFLVQDIIATEDAFYLCQSYKITELSLIDLSVQNVAIRYDETPGPDVPITVEFDVSNLGLVDYLRTGELKVSVVLTQSEFLDAGANYTLFESTLEPPLAVGESLHFSQEVYLPRELSAGDFHIGVFADSADRLSELNESNNIYFSPTSLINIPHVTLTVNSADGGSVLAGSSLPNGLALSDGSSGLSVLSGALELPFNLQLNLLAQPAKNYVFAGWEEYPNQGEDPLNLNLTTDITLTPVFRSLISVSTSVQGSGTVQTTPTDTSDLASGQVVSLLAVPDEGWTFLEWEGDLNSTSSSASITATTSKQVRAVFYRNVLRFEDWKTDQFTIYERPNTSVSDRTVDADGDGYSNLFEYLFRTDPKSSEDRPDIDILFEDDLVSFEFETDPRISDYEAVIFSSPDLNMWDSETHLEDQTTHHSFERADRRVSAPIDTENQRTYFCRLQIVPKE
;
A
#
# COMPACT_ATOMS: atom_id res chain seq x y z
N MET A 1 45.48 11.76 -36.84
CA MET A 1 45.38 11.29 -35.44
C MET A 1 44.60 10.01 -35.53
N SER A 2 45.33 8.92 -35.72
CA SER A 2 44.79 7.63 -36.11
C SER A 2 44.96 6.73 -34.90
N LEU A 3 43.84 6.18 -34.42
CA LEU A 3 43.76 5.33 -33.24
C LEU A 3 44.73 4.14 -33.34
N CYS A 4 45.34 3.75 -32.23
CA CYS A 4 45.55 2.33 -32.00
C CYS A 4 44.15 1.71 -31.96
N ARG A 5 43.74 1.01 -33.02
CA ARG A 5 42.78 -0.08 -32.84
C ARG A 5 43.57 -1.20 -32.17
N ALA A 6 43.69 -1.13 -30.85
CA ALA A 6 44.04 -2.28 -30.05
C ALA A 6 42.87 -3.26 -30.21
N ASN A 7 43.04 -4.29 -31.02
CA ASN A 7 42.16 -5.44 -30.92
C ASN A 7 42.68 -6.23 -29.72
N TYR A 8 41.90 -6.22 -28.65
CA TYR A 8 42.12 -7.05 -27.47
C TYR A 8 41.85 -8.51 -27.84
N TYR A 9 42.81 -9.40 -27.56
CA TYR A 9 42.67 -10.83 -27.74
C TYR A 9 42.97 -11.52 -26.40
N PRO A 10 41.96 -12.00 -25.67
CA PRO A 10 42.18 -12.79 -24.46
C PRO A 10 42.76 -14.16 -24.82
N TYR A 11 43.54 -14.76 -23.93
CA TYR A 11 43.89 -16.17 -24.05
C TYR A 11 42.61 -17.03 -23.96
N LEU A 12 42.22 -17.67 -25.07
CA LEU A 12 41.07 -18.59 -25.08
C LEU A 12 41.47 -19.90 -24.40
N SER A 13 40.78 -20.25 -23.32
CA SER A 13 40.86 -21.60 -22.74
C SER A 13 39.86 -22.51 -23.44
N PHE A 14 40.35 -23.48 -24.23
CA PHE A 14 39.53 -24.59 -24.70
C PHE A 14 39.90 -25.88 -23.94
N PRO A 15 38.93 -26.60 -23.37
CA PRO A 15 39.15 -27.89 -22.75
C PRO A 15 38.94 -28.98 -23.79
N GLU A 16 40.00 -29.60 -24.30
CA GLU A 16 40.05 -30.99 -24.79
C GLU A 16 41.33 -31.17 -25.63
N TYR A 17 42.38 -31.81 -25.07
CA TYR A 17 43.14 -32.91 -25.70
C TYR A 17 44.23 -33.43 -24.75
N GLU A 18 44.48 -34.74 -24.85
CA GLU A 18 45.07 -35.61 -23.83
C GLU A 18 46.56 -35.40 -23.54
N THR A 19 46.87 -35.40 -22.24
CA THR A 19 48.20 -35.51 -21.63
C THR A 19 48.92 -36.82 -21.99
N ARG A 20 50.10 -36.77 -22.61
CA ARG A 20 51.13 -37.80 -22.39
C ARG A 20 52.56 -37.23 -22.37
N ASN A 21 53.21 -37.53 -21.24
CA ASN A 21 54.61 -37.36 -20.87
C ASN A 21 55.04 -35.94 -20.47
N ILE A 22 55.02 -35.69 -19.15
CA ILE A 22 55.70 -34.56 -18.52
C ILE A 22 56.40 -35.10 -17.26
N ARG A 23 57.69 -34.77 -17.08
CA ARG A 23 58.37 -34.89 -15.78
C ARG A 23 58.53 -33.49 -15.17
N TYR A 24 58.19 -33.40 -13.89
CA TYR A 24 58.11 -32.19 -13.09
C TYR A 24 59.43 -31.92 -12.37
N VAL A 25 60.08 -30.79 -12.64
CA VAL A 25 61.21 -30.25 -11.85
C VAL A 25 61.10 -28.72 -11.85
N ASP A 26 61.02 -28.12 -10.65
CA ASP A 26 61.09 -26.67 -10.38
C ASP A 26 60.18 -25.75 -11.22
N GLY A 27 58.89 -26.08 -11.30
CA GLY A 27 57.85 -25.10 -11.60
C GLY A 27 57.57 -24.77 -13.06
N TYR A 28 58.31 -25.34 -14.03
CA TYR A 28 58.10 -25.05 -15.46
C TYR A 28 58.22 -26.30 -16.36
N TYR A 29 57.58 -26.24 -17.53
CA TYR A 29 57.56 -27.27 -18.57
C TYR A 29 58.62 -26.95 -19.66
N VAL A 30 59.41 -27.92 -20.13
CA VAL A 30 60.36 -27.73 -21.26
C VAL A 30 60.36 -28.96 -22.19
N TYR A 31 60.24 -28.75 -23.51
CA TYR A 31 60.49 -29.75 -24.56
C TYR A 31 61.27 -29.17 -25.77
N PRO A 32 62.04 -29.98 -26.54
CA PRO A 32 62.91 -29.50 -27.62
C PRO A 32 62.43 -29.82 -29.07
N SER A 33 62.77 -28.89 -29.98
CA SER A 33 63.11 -29.02 -31.43
C SER A 33 62.02 -29.24 -32.50
N GLU A 34 62.13 -28.54 -33.65
CA GLU A 34 62.73 -29.05 -34.92
C GLU A 34 62.95 -27.90 -35.95
N ILE A 35 63.85 -28.16 -36.91
CA ILE A 35 64.54 -27.19 -37.79
C ILE A 35 63.74 -26.94 -39.09
N GLY A 36 63.64 -25.66 -39.51
CA GLY A 36 63.71 -25.28 -40.92
C GLY A 36 62.47 -24.65 -41.57
N SER A 37 62.39 -23.31 -41.56
CA SER A 37 61.80 -22.49 -42.63
C SER A 37 62.06 -20.99 -42.36
N GLU A 38 62.46 -20.26 -43.40
CA GLU A 38 62.71 -18.80 -43.35
C GLU A 38 61.38 -18.03 -43.37
N GLY A 39 61.12 -17.22 -42.33
CA GLY A 39 60.01 -16.26 -42.23
C GLY A 39 60.51 -14.80 -42.18
N PRO A 40 59.64 -13.79 -42.39
CA PRO A 40 60.04 -12.39 -42.40
C PRO A 40 60.44 -11.88 -41.01
N THR A 41 61.38 -10.93 -40.98
CA THR A 41 62.01 -10.40 -39.76
C THR A 41 61.13 -9.40 -39.00
N ALA A 42 60.84 -9.68 -37.73
CA ALA A 42 60.38 -8.67 -36.77
C ALA A 42 61.58 -7.80 -36.33
N THR A 43 61.45 -6.47 -36.33
CA THR A 43 62.59 -5.58 -36.09
C THR A 43 62.90 -5.37 -34.62
N HIS A 44 61.92 -5.53 -33.70
CA HIS A 44 62.12 -5.54 -32.25
C HIS A 44 61.02 -6.39 -31.57
N VAL A 45 61.39 -7.18 -30.55
CA VAL A 45 60.46 -7.84 -29.61
C VAL A 45 60.83 -7.33 -28.21
N ARG A 46 59.87 -6.79 -27.45
CA ARG A 46 60.10 -6.31 -26.09
C ARG A 46 59.22 -7.06 -25.10
N SER A 47 59.86 -7.76 -24.17
CA SER A 47 59.22 -8.27 -22.95
C SER A 47 59.23 -7.18 -21.90
N LEU A 48 58.12 -7.01 -21.18
CA LEU A 48 58.08 -6.17 -20.00
C LEU A 48 58.38 -7.04 -18.77
N ASP A 49 59.62 -7.50 -18.64
CA ASP A 49 60.04 -8.23 -17.44
C ASP A 49 60.17 -7.22 -16.28
N LEU A 50 59.36 -7.44 -15.25
CA LEU A 50 59.24 -6.62 -14.06
C LEU A 50 60.55 -6.71 -13.26
N THR A 51 61.53 -5.84 -13.52
CA THR A 51 62.42 -5.22 -12.50
C THR A 51 63.57 -4.35 -13.05
N SER A 52 63.90 -4.35 -14.36
CA SER A 52 64.87 -3.38 -14.90
C SER A 52 64.82 -3.24 -16.42
N TRP A 53 64.96 -2.00 -16.91
CA TRP A 53 65.20 -1.69 -18.32
C TRP A 53 66.66 -2.00 -18.68
N GLU A 54 66.95 -3.15 -19.30
CA GLU A 54 68.20 -3.32 -20.05
C GLU A 54 67.94 -3.31 -21.55
N GLU A 55 68.60 -2.39 -22.24
CA GLU A 55 68.71 -2.41 -23.70
C GLU A 55 69.76 -3.49 -24.05
N VAL A 56 69.31 -4.68 -24.44
CA VAL A 56 70.23 -5.77 -24.80
C VAL A 56 70.90 -5.42 -26.13
N SER A 57 72.12 -4.90 -26.07
CA SER A 57 72.92 -4.62 -27.26
C SER A 57 73.40 -5.96 -27.86
N GLY A 58 72.79 -6.39 -28.96
CA GLY A 58 73.21 -7.62 -29.63
C GLY A 58 72.31 -8.15 -30.75
N PHE A 59 71.60 -7.30 -31.51
CA PHE A 59 70.95 -7.77 -32.73
C PHE A 59 71.93 -7.64 -33.91
N GLN A 60 72.50 -8.78 -34.35
CA GLN A 60 73.13 -8.83 -35.66
C GLN A 60 72.06 -8.89 -36.74
N GLU A 61 72.28 -8.12 -37.81
CA GLU A 61 71.32 -7.77 -38.86
C GLU A 61 70.94 -8.93 -39.80
N LEU A 62 71.35 -10.17 -39.52
CA LEU A 62 71.05 -11.35 -40.33
C LEU A 62 71.02 -12.59 -39.42
N VAL A 63 69.84 -13.13 -39.15
CA VAL A 63 69.68 -14.45 -38.52
C VAL A 63 68.92 -15.33 -39.53
N GLU A 64 69.56 -16.42 -39.98
CA GLU A 64 68.97 -17.45 -40.85
C GLU A 64 68.00 -18.41 -40.08
N GLU A 65 67.64 -18.09 -38.84
CA GLU A 65 66.65 -18.83 -38.04
C GLU A 65 65.86 -17.86 -37.13
N PRO A 66 64.52 -17.77 -37.21
CA PRO A 66 63.75 -16.81 -36.42
C PRO A 66 63.42 -17.43 -35.06
N TRP A 67 64.36 -17.37 -34.12
CA TRP A 67 64.06 -17.59 -32.71
C TRP A 67 64.72 -16.47 -31.89
N ALA A 68 63.90 -15.76 -31.12
CA ALA A 68 64.35 -14.84 -30.08
C ALA A 68 63.71 -15.30 -28.77
N SER A 69 64.52 -15.75 -27.81
CA SER A 69 64.07 -16.07 -26.46
C SER A 69 64.17 -14.84 -25.56
N ILE A 70 63.15 -14.57 -24.74
CA ILE A 70 63.26 -13.67 -23.59
C ILE A 70 62.85 -14.47 -22.35
N GLY A 71 63.83 -15.04 -21.65
CA GLY A 71 63.58 -15.96 -20.54
C GLY A 71 62.81 -17.23 -20.96
N ASP A 72 62.07 -17.83 -20.01
CA ASP A 72 61.31 -19.09 -20.14
C ASP A 72 59.91 -18.95 -20.81
N ILE A 73 59.64 -17.87 -21.55
CA ILE A 73 58.38 -17.69 -22.29
C ILE A 73 58.64 -17.88 -23.79
N GLY A 74 58.06 -18.93 -24.37
CA GLY A 74 58.08 -19.18 -25.82
C GLY A 74 57.17 -18.18 -26.56
N LEU A 75 57.73 -17.36 -27.44
CA LEU A 75 56.98 -16.38 -28.23
C LEU A 75 56.88 -16.81 -29.70
N GLY A 76 55.64 -16.92 -30.19
CA GLY A 76 55.18 -16.59 -31.55
C GLY A 76 55.98 -17.11 -32.75
N TYR A 77 55.47 -18.14 -33.44
CA TYR A 77 55.90 -18.45 -34.81
C TYR A 77 55.05 -17.67 -35.82
N PHE A 78 55.70 -16.89 -36.70
CA PHE A 78 55.08 -16.17 -37.82
C PHE A 78 55.24 -16.99 -39.10
N ASP A 79 54.18 -17.65 -39.53
CA ASP A 79 54.14 -18.33 -40.83
C ASP A 79 53.13 -17.62 -41.74
N PRO A 80 53.44 -17.37 -43.00
CA PRO A 80 52.41 -17.04 -43.99
C PRO A 80 51.68 -18.31 -44.46
N VAL A 81 50.41 -18.49 -44.08
CA VAL A 81 49.56 -19.55 -44.65
C VAL A 81 48.84 -19.00 -45.88
N PHE A 82 48.88 -19.78 -46.95
CA PHE A 82 48.19 -19.47 -48.19
C PHE A 82 46.68 -19.71 -48.00
N ASP A 83 45.89 -18.64 -48.01
CA ASP A 83 44.44 -18.78 -48.01
C ASP A 83 43.97 -19.10 -49.44
N ASP A 84 43.58 -20.36 -49.66
CA ASP A 84 43.11 -20.86 -50.96
C ASP A 84 41.85 -20.13 -51.48
N ILE A 85 41.13 -19.38 -50.64
CA ILE A 85 39.91 -18.66 -51.01
C ILE A 85 40.22 -17.26 -51.52
N SER A 86 41.14 -16.53 -50.88
CA SER A 86 41.50 -15.15 -51.23
C SER A 86 42.73 -15.05 -52.15
N GLY A 87 43.58 -16.08 -52.17
CA GLY A 87 44.84 -16.09 -52.92
C GLY A 87 45.91 -15.14 -52.35
N GLU A 88 45.71 -14.64 -51.13
CA GLU A 88 46.67 -13.83 -50.39
C GLU A 88 47.36 -14.64 -49.27
N TYR A 89 48.56 -14.20 -48.88
CA TYR A 89 49.26 -14.72 -47.72
C TYR A 89 48.91 -13.84 -46.52
N ASP A 90 48.08 -14.35 -45.61
CA ASP A 90 47.73 -13.65 -44.39
C ASP A 90 48.67 -14.09 -43.25
N PRO A 91 49.38 -13.15 -42.60
CA PRO A 91 50.20 -13.49 -41.44
C PRO A 91 49.29 -13.82 -40.24
N TYR A 92 49.67 -14.82 -39.45
CA TYR A 92 48.95 -15.20 -38.23
C TYR A 92 49.93 -15.44 -37.07
N ILE A 93 49.41 -15.41 -35.84
CA ILE A 93 50.19 -15.67 -34.62
C ILE A 93 49.79 -17.04 -34.06
N THR A 94 50.79 -17.88 -33.80
CA THR A 94 50.64 -19.16 -33.09
C THR A 94 51.47 -19.16 -31.81
N PHE A 95 50.96 -19.83 -30.78
CA PHE A 95 51.73 -20.18 -29.60
C PHE A 95 51.81 -21.70 -29.47
N ASP A 96 52.84 -22.17 -28.77
CA ASP A 96 53.32 -23.56 -28.70
C ASP A 96 52.23 -24.64 -28.89
N GLY A 97 52.39 -25.48 -29.93
CA GLY A 97 51.42 -26.53 -30.30
C GLY A 97 50.73 -26.38 -31.67
N GLY A 98 50.96 -25.28 -32.39
CA GLY A 98 50.53 -25.12 -33.79
C GLY A 98 49.08 -24.65 -34.00
N GLU A 99 48.41 -24.16 -32.95
CA GLU A 99 47.08 -23.56 -33.08
C GLU A 99 47.15 -22.06 -33.45
N THR A 100 46.34 -21.66 -34.42
CA THR A 100 46.21 -20.27 -34.87
C THR A 100 45.30 -19.48 -33.93
N TYR A 101 45.87 -18.52 -33.20
CA TYR A 101 45.11 -17.71 -32.22
C TYR A 101 44.39 -16.54 -32.88
N THR A 102 45.00 -15.91 -33.90
CA THR A 102 44.34 -14.87 -34.68
C THR A 102 44.96 -14.73 -36.07
N VAL A 103 44.12 -14.39 -37.06
CA VAL A 103 44.55 -13.99 -38.42
C VAL A 103 44.72 -12.47 -38.43
N ILE A 104 45.88 -12.00 -38.88
CA ILE A 104 46.15 -10.57 -39.02
C ILE A 104 45.74 -10.17 -40.45
N PRO A 105 44.83 -9.19 -40.61
CA PRO A 105 44.41 -8.75 -41.94
C PRO A 105 45.60 -8.29 -42.79
N SER A 106 45.65 -8.66 -44.08
CA SER A 106 46.74 -8.35 -45.03
C SER A 106 47.12 -6.86 -45.13
N ASN A 107 46.25 -5.94 -44.70
CA ASN A 107 46.49 -4.50 -44.69
C ASN A 107 47.07 -3.96 -43.36
N PHE A 108 47.44 -4.83 -42.42
CA PHE A 108 47.89 -4.47 -41.08
C PHE A 108 49.41 -4.66 -40.92
N LEU A 109 50.15 -3.57 -40.69
CA LEU A 109 51.61 -3.61 -40.53
C LEU A 109 51.98 -3.63 -39.04
N VAL A 110 52.30 -4.81 -38.48
CA VAL A 110 52.66 -4.94 -37.05
C VAL A 110 54.08 -4.40 -36.83
N GLN A 111 54.24 -3.36 -36.00
CA GLN A 111 55.55 -2.81 -35.64
C GLN A 111 56.07 -3.34 -34.30
N ASP A 112 55.20 -3.52 -33.30
CA ASP A 112 55.55 -4.09 -31.98
C ASP A 112 54.40 -5.00 -31.47
N ILE A 113 54.76 -5.99 -30.66
CA ILE A 113 53.83 -6.84 -29.89
C ILE A 113 54.18 -6.69 -28.41
N ILE A 114 53.18 -6.35 -27.59
CA ILE A 114 53.32 -6.31 -26.13
C ILE A 114 52.54 -7.48 -25.57
N ALA A 115 53.19 -8.34 -24.79
CA ALA A 115 52.55 -9.42 -24.05
C ALA A 115 52.56 -9.09 -22.56
N THR A 116 51.41 -9.28 -21.90
CA THR A 116 51.26 -9.28 -20.43
C THR A 116 50.97 -10.71 -19.96
N GLU A 117 50.75 -10.92 -18.67
CA GLU A 117 50.34 -12.24 -18.15
C GLU A 117 48.99 -12.71 -18.73
N ASP A 118 48.11 -11.77 -19.12
CA ASP A 118 46.71 -12.07 -19.46
C ASP A 118 46.29 -11.73 -20.91
N ALA A 119 47.10 -10.97 -21.66
CA ALA A 119 46.75 -10.55 -23.02
C ALA A 119 47.97 -10.21 -23.89
N PHE A 120 47.74 -10.04 -25.19
CA PHE A 120 48.71 -9.42 -26.10
C PHE A 120 48.10 -8.27 -26.91
N TYR A 121 48.95 -7.29 -27.24
CA TYR A 121 48.58 -6.06 -27.96
C TYR A 121 49.43 -5.94 -29.24
N LEU A 122 48.79 -5.64 -30.37
CA LEU A 122 49.44 -5.39 -31.66
C LEU A 122 49.51 -3.87 -31.93
N CYS A 123 50.72 -3.33 -32.08
CA CYS A 123 50.94 -1.89 -32.22
C CYS A 123 51.42 -1.50 -33.63
N GLN A 124 50.88 -0.38 -34.15
CA GLN A 124 51.14 0.09 -35.53
C GLN A 124 52.00 1.36 -35.64
N SER A 125 52.26 2.11 -34.56
CA SER A 125 53.22 3.22 -34.56
C SER A 125 53.57 3.74 -33.15
N TYR A 126 54.75 4.36 -33.03
CA TYR A 126 55.33 4.86 -31.79
C TYR A 126 54.58 6.07 -31.20
N LYS A 127 53.87 5.84 -30.08
CA LYS A 127 53.82 6.73 -28.91
C LYS A 127 53.11 6.01 -27.75
N ILE A 128 53.90 5.41 -26.86
CA ILE A 128 53.46 4.94 -25.54
C ILE A 128 53.23 6.18 -24.67
N THR A 129 52.17 6.94 -24.97
CA THR A 129 51.73 8.07 -24.14
C THR A 129 50.32 7.87 -23.56
N GLU A 130 49.70 6.71 -23.78
CA GLU A 130 48.34 6.41 -23.30
C GLU A 130 48.15 4.97 -22.78
N LEU A 131 49.21 4.22 -22.47
CA LEU A 131 49.08 3.20 -21.43
C LEU A 131 49.13 3.97 -20.11
N SER A 132 48.02 4.00 -19.37
CA SER A 132 48.09 4.53 -18.01
C SER A 132 49.00 3.58 -17.24
N LEU A 133 50.10 4.12 -16.72
CA LEU A 133 51.02 3.39 -15.86
C LEU A 133 50.45 3.29 -14.43
N ILE A 134 49.16 3.56 -14.24
CA ILE A 134 48.46 3.44 -12.97
C ILE A 134 47.99 2.00 -12.85
N ASP A 135 48.03 1.45 -11.64
CA ASP A 135 47.59 0.09 -11.34
C ASP A 135 46.92 0.08 -9.98
N LEU A 136 45.63 0.35 -9.94
CA LEU A 136 44.83 0.30 -8.73
C LEU A 136 44.58 -1.16 -8.37
N SER A 137 44.73 -1.47 -7.09
CA SER A 137 44.51 -2.80 -6.57
C SER A 137 43.66 -2.75 -5.31
N VAL A 138 42.69 -3.66 -5.20
CA VAL A 138 41.91 -3.86 -3.98
C VAL A 138 42.53 -4.99 -3.17
N GLN A 139 42.86 -4.71 -1.91
CA GLN A 139 43.58 -5.63 -1.02
C GLN A 139 42.98 -5.64 0.38
N ASN A 140 43.40 -6.62 1.20
CA ASN A 140 43.08 -6.72 2.62
C ASN A 140 41.58 -6.63 2.96
N VAL A 141 40.73 -7.19 2.09
CA VAL A 141 39.28 -7.17 2.31
C VAL A 141 38.90 -8.04 3.50
N ALA A 142 38.19 -7.44 4.46
CA ALA A 142 37.66 -8.11 5.64
C ALA A 142 36.23 -7.66 5.90
N ILE A 143 35.40 -8.60 6.35
CA ILE A 143 34.00 -8.34 6.72
C ILE A 143 33.82 -8.71 8.18
N ARG A 144 33.18 -7.81 8.93
CA ARG A 144 32.92 -7.98 10.36
C ARG A 144 31.47 -7.67 10.67
N TYR A 145 30.90 -8.45 11.57
CA TYR A 145 29.57 -8.24 12.13
C TYR A 145 29.53 -8.80 13.55
N ASP A 146 28.94 -8.04 14.47
CA ASP A 146 28.85 -8.39 15.89
C ASP A 146 27.68 -9.36 16.19
N GLU A 147 26.70 -9.40 15.29
CA GLU A 147 25.50 -10.24 15.36
C GLU A 147 25.25 -10.92 14.01
N THR A 148 24.31 -11.87 13.97
CA THR A 148 23.95 -12.56 12.72
C THR A 148 23.49 -11.53 11.66
N PRO A 149 24.07 -11.52 10.44
CA PRO A 149 23.72 -10.53 9.42
C PRO A 149 22.24 -10.56 9.03
N GLY A 150 21.69 -9.39 8.76
CA GLY A 150 20.31 -9.19 8.31
C GLY A 150 20.10 -7.77 7.77
N PRO A 151 18.96 -7.47 7.13
CA PRO A 151 18.73 -6.17 6.49
C PRO A 151 18.83 -4.96 7.40
N ASP A 152 18.35 -5.09 8.64
CA ASP A 152 18.29 -3.97 9.59
C ASP A 152 19.45 -4.01 10.62
N VAL A 153 20.49 -4.80 10.37
CA VAL A 153 21.74 -4.86 11.15
C VAL A 153 22.93 -4.49 10.26
N PRO A 154 23.76 -3.50 10.63
CA PRO A 154 24.89 -3.11 9.81
C PRO A 154 26.01 -4.16 9.87
N ILE A 155 26.74 -4.27 8.77
CA ILE A 155 28.02 -4.98 8.70
C ILE A 155 29.14 -3.97 8.42
N THR A 156 30.35 -4.25 8.88
CA THR A 156 31.54 -3.45 8.56
C THR A 156 32.34 -4.15 7.47
N VAL A 157 32.63 -3.42 6.39
CA VAL A 157 33.51 -3.86 5.31
C VAL A 157 34.78 -3.01 5.36
N GLU A 158 35.91 -3.66 5.59
CA GLU A 158 37.25 -3.08 5.62
C GLU A 158 38.02 -3.52 4.37
N PHE A 159 38.74 -2.62 3.71
CA PHE A 159 39.59 -2.94 2.57
C PHE A 159 40.59 -1.81 2.29
N ASP A 160 41.64 -2.12 1.54
CA ASP A 160 42.63 -1.16 1.08
C ASP A 160 42.55 -1.00 -0.44
N VAL A 161 42.68 0.24 -0.93
CA VAL A 161 42.90 0.53 -2.35
C VAL A 161 44.33 1.05 -2.49
N SER A 162 45.15 0.37 -3.28
CA SER A 162 46.58 0.65 -3.46
C SER A 162 46.88 1.01 -4.90
N ASN A 163 47.81 1.95 -5.15
CA ASN A 163 48.33 2.18 -6.50
C ASN A 163 49.68 1.46 -6.64
N LEU A 164 49.69 0.30 -7.28
CA LEU A 164 50.87 -0.52 -7.56
C LEU A 164 51.59 -0.10 -8.86
N GLY A 165 51.09 0.94 -9.52
CA GLY A 165 51.58 1.40 -10.81
C GLY A 165 52.93 2.10 -10.71
N LEU A 166 53.33 2.75 -11.79
CA LEU A 166 54.57 3.51 -11.90
C LEU A 166 54.35 5.03 -11.88
N VAL A 167 53.09 5.49 -11.88
CA VAL A 167 52.74 6.92 -11.80
C VAL A 167 51.63 7.19 -10.80
N ASP A 168 51.64 8.40 -10.24
CA ASP A 168 50.64 8.85 -9.28
C ASP A 168 49.26 8.95 -9.95
N TYR A 169 48.22 8.45 -9.27
CA TYR A 169 46.85 8.79 -9.59
C TYR A 169 46.56 10.18 -8.99
N LEU A 170 46.54 11.21 -9.83
CA LEU A 170 46.37 12.62 -9.41
C LEU A 170 44.98 13.20 -9.67
N ARG A 171 44.08 12.41 -10.27
CA ARG A 171 42.72 12.87 -10.61
C ARG A 171 41.85 12.84 -9.35
N THR A 172 40.87 13.74 -9.28
CA THR A 172 39.87 13.80 -8.18
C THR A 172 38.47 13.77 -8.81
N GLY A 173 37.50 13.12 -8.15
CA GLY A 173 36.12 13.09 -8.65
C GLY A 173 35.81 12.15 -9.82
N GLU A 174 36.80 11.45 -10.39
CA GLU A 174 36.60 10.66 -11.62
C GLU A 174 36.35 9.17 -11.37
N LEU A 175 37.02 8.58 -10.38
CA LEU A 175 36.96 7.16 -10.06
C LEU A 175 36.14 6.91 -8.81
N LYS A 176 35.45 5.78 -8.81
CA LYS A 176 34.60 5.34 -7.71
C LYS A 176 35.11 4.06 -7.11
N VAL A 177 34.98 3.97 -5.80
CA VAL A 177 35.13 2.75 -5.03
C VAL A 177 33.73 2.28 -4.65
N SER A 178 33.44 1.00 -4.86
CA SER A 178 32.13 0.44 -4.53
C SER A 178 32.23 -0.90 -3.83
N VAL A 179 31.26 -1.16 -2.94
CA VAL A 179 31.03 -2.46 -2.32
C VAL A 179 29.70 -2.99 -2.84
N VAL A 180 29.71 -4.19 -3.39
CA VAL A 180 28.56 -4.85 -4.01
C VAL A 180 28.31 -6.18 -3.32
N LEU A 181 27.04 -6.47 -3.03
CA LEU A 181 26.57 -7.76 -2.56
C LEU A 181 25.98 -8.54 -3.73
N THR A 182 26.30 -9.82 -3.83
CA THR A 182 25.76 -10.72 -4.86
C THR A 182 25.64 -12.15 -4.32
N GLN A 183 24.82 -12.99 -4.95
CA GLN A 183 24.71 -14.41 -4.62
C GLN A 183 25.76 -15.26 -5.38
N SER A 184 26.45 -14.68 -6.34
CA SER A 184 27.40 -15.36 -7.21
C SER A 184 28.84 -14.97 -6.88
N GLU A 185 29.80 -15.80 -7.26
CA GLU A 185 31.24 -15.54 -7.05
C GLU A 185 31.79 -14.41 -7.96
N PHE A 186 30.96 -13.84 -8.83
CA PHE A 186 31.27 -12.79 -9.80
C PHE A 186 30.03 -11.92 -10.07
N LEU A 187 30.21 -10.73 -10.68
CA LEU A 187 29.07 -9.97 -11.21
C LEU A 187 28.45 -10.75 -12.37
N ASP A 188 27.27 -11.31 -12.15
CA ASP A 188 26.44 -11.86 -13.20
C ASP A 188 25.22 -10.96 -13.47
N ALA A 189 24.39 -11.34 -14.43
CA ALA A 189 23.14 -10.64 -14.72
C ALA A 189 22.05 -10.85 -13.63
N GLY A 190 22.39 -11.45 -12.49
CA GLY A 190 21.53 -11.64 -11.33
C GLY A 190 21.34 -10.37 -10.48
N ALA A 191 20.76 -10.55 -9.29
CA ALA A 191 20.48 -9.44 -8.38
C ALA A 191 21.77 -9.03 -7.62
N ASN A 192 22.46 -8.02 -8.17
CA ASN A 192 23.59 -7.37 -7.51
C ASN A 192 23.12 -6.11 -6.79
N TYR A 193 23.61 -5.87 -5.58
CA TYR A 193 23.20 -4.75 -4.74
C TYR A 193 24.41 -3.91 -4.36
N THR A 194 24.46 -2.65 -4.82
CA THR A 194 25.49 -1.70 -4.38
C THR A 194 25.18 -1.28 -2.95
N LEU A 195 26.01 -1.73 -2.00
CA LEU A 195 25.88 -1.40 -0.58
C LEU A 195 26.53 -0.07 -0.22
N PHE A 196 27.61 0.26 -0.93
CA PHE A 196 28.37 1.48 -0.75
C PHE A 196 28.99 1.91 -2.08
N GLU A 197 29.04 3.22 -2.30
CA GLU A 197 29.78 3.81 -3.39
C GLU A 197 30.29 5.19 -2.99
N SER A 198 31.57 5.47 -3.21
CA SER A 198 32.18 6.77 -2.94
C SER A 198 33.23 7.08 -4.00
N THR A 199 33.56 8.36 -4.17
CA THR A 199 34.73 8.76 -4.96
C THR A 199 36.01 8.29 -4.26
N LEU A 200 36.99 7.82 -5.05
CA LEU A 200 38.34 7.56 -4.56
C LEU A 200 39.06 8.89 -4.27
N GLU A 201 39.10 9.27 -2.99
CA GLU A 201 39.82 10.47 -2.53
C GLU A 201 40.51 10.22 -1.19
N PRO A 202 41.71 10.80 -0.96
CA PRO A 202 42.48 11.69 -1.84
C PRO A 202 43.14 10.97 -3.04
N PRO A 203 43.78 11.70 -3.98
CA PRO A 203 44.61 11.09 -5.01
C PRO A 203 45.68 10.16 -4.42
N LEU A 204 46.06 9.12 -5.16
CA LEU A 204 46.85 7.99 -4.65
C LEU A 204 48.22 7.95 -5.35
N ALA A 205 49.26 8.34 -4.62
CA ALA A 205 50.63 8.30 -5.13
C ALA A 205 51.10 6.85 -5.35
N VAL A 206 52.16 6.68 -6.15
CA VAL A 206 52.76 5.36 -6.40
C VAL A 206 53.12 4.67 -5.09
N GLY A 207 52.67 3.43 -4.93
CA GLY A 207 52.89 2.60 -3.75
C GLY A 207 52.07 2.99 -2.52
N GLU A 208 51.28 4.07 -2.58
CA GLU A 208 50.39 4.42 -1.47
C GLU A 208 49.13 3.57 -1.47
N SER A 209 48.56 3.43 -0.27
CA SER A 209 47.34 2.67 -0.01
C SER A 209 46.40 3.50 0.85
N LEU A 210 45.12 3.49 0.48
CA LEU A 210 44.04 4.14 1.22
C LEU A 210 43.17 3.07 1.87
N HIS A 211 43.04 3.14 3.19
CA HIS A 211 42.22 2.23 3.97
C HIS A 211 40.77 2.73 4.06
N PHE A 212 39.83 1.84 3.76
CA PHE A 212 38.40 2.05 3.92
C PHE A 212 37.87 1.15 5.04
N SER A 213 37.02 1.72 5.89
CA SER A 213 36.25 0.99 6.91
C SER A 213 34.85 1.57 6.92
N GLN A 214 33.91 0.85 6.30
CA GLN A 214 32.56 1.34 6.08
C GLN A 214 31.52 0.44 6.73
N GLU A 215 30.59 1.05 7.47
CA GLU A 215 29.36 0.39 7.90
C GLU A 215 28.33 0.45 6.77
N VAL A 216 27.81 -0.71 6.36
CA VAL A 216 26.81 -0.85 5.30
C VAL A 216 25.62 -1.67 5.79
N TYR A 217 24.44 -1.40 5.23
CA TYR A 217 23.21 -2.13 5.52
C TYR A 217 22.86 -3.03 4.35
N LEU A 218 22.38 -4.24 4.66
CA LEU A 218 21.93 -5.17 3.66
C LEU A 218 20.53 -4.74 3.15
N PRO A 219 20.25 -4.83 1.83
CA PRO A 219 18.95 -4.47 1.30
C PRO A 219 17.80 -5.24 1.97
N ARG A 220 16.68 -4.56 2.22
CA ARG A 220 15.49 -5.16 2.86
C ARG A 220 14.74 -6.10 1.93
N GLU A 221 15.01 -6.00 0.63
CA GLU A 221 14.45 -6.83 -0.41
C GLU A 221 15.09 -8.23 -0.50
N LEU A 222 16.16 -8.48 0.26
CA LEU A 222 16.92 -9.72 0.20
C LEU A 222 16.13 -10.91 0.73
N SER A 223 16.28 -12.04 0.03
CA SER A 223 15.92 -13.35 0.59
C SER A 223 17.03 -13.84 1.52
N ALA A 224 16.67 -14.75 2.44
CA ALA A 224 17.67 -15.52 3.18
C ALA A 224 18.56 -16.31 2.21
N GLY A 225 19.82 -16.48 2.57
CA GLY A 225 20.81 -17.17 1.74
C GLY A 225 22.24 -16.78 2.02
N ASP A 226 23.12 -17.32 1.19
CA ASP A 226 24.55 -17.06 1.19
C ASP A 226 24.89 -15.98 0.17
N PHE A 227 25.71 -15.02 0.58
CA PHE A 227 26.12 -13.89 -0.25
C PHE A 227 27.63 -13.69 -0.25
N HIS A 228 28.10 -13.26 -1.41
CA HIS A 228 29.46 -12.85 -1.71
C HIS A 228 29.52 -11.31 -1.73
N ILE A 229 30.72 -10.79 -1.48
CA ILE A 229 31.02 -9.37 -1.55
C ILE A 229 32.06 -9.13 -2.63
N GLY A 230 31.71 -8.21 -3.54
CA GLY A 230 32.61 -7.61 -4.49
C GLY A 230 33.04 -6.23 -4.02
N VAL A 231 34.32 -5.91 -4.17
CA VAL A 231 34.87 -4.56 -3.93
C VAL A 231 35.58 -4.13 -5.21
N PHE A 232 35.28 -2.93 -5.68
CA PHE A 232 35.79 -2.40 -6.95
C PHE A 232 36.44 -1.07 -6.70
N ALA A 233 37.69 -0.91 -7.12
CA ALA A 233 38.29 0.37 -7.43
C ALA A 233 38.05 0.62 -8.93
N ASP A 234 37.58 1.81 -9.29
CA ASP A 234 37.08 2.13 -10.63
C ASP A 234 35.93 1.25 -11.12
N SER A 235 34.83 1.22 -10.35
CA SER A 235 33.62 0.47 -10.71
C SER A 235 32.97 0.86 -12.05
N ALA A 236 33.40 1.95 -12.67
CA ALA A 236 32.88 2.44 -13.95
C ALA A 236 33.81 2.15 -15.15
N ASP A 237 34.92 1.45 -14.93
CA ASP A 237 35.91 1.07 -15.96
C ASP A 237 36.32 2.27 -16.83
N ARG A 238 36.70 3.37 -16.15
CA ARG A 238 36.99 4.68 -16.78
C ARG A 238 38.47 4.93 -16.99
N LEU A 239 39.31 4.29 -16.20
CA LEU A 239 40.76 4.39 -16.25
C LEU A 239 41.29 3.03 -16.71
N SER A 240 41.92 3.00 -17.89
CA SER A 240 42.67 1.81 -18.28
C SER A 240 43.92 1.66 -17.41
N GLU A 241 44.17 0.49 -16.86
CA GLU A 241 45.21 0.21 -15.86
C GLU A 241 46.30 -0.73 -16.42
N LEU A 242 47.41 -0.91 -15.70
CA LEU A 242 48.41 -1.92 -16.06
C LEU A 242 47.86 -3.35 -15.89
N ASN A 243 47.04 -3.56 -14.86
CA ASN A 243 46.29 -4.78 -14.65
C ASN A 243 44.81 -4.43 -14.40
N GLU A 244 43.92 -4.89 -15.27
CA GLU A 244 42.48 -4.62 -15.17
C GLU A 244 41.73 -5.61 -14.26
N SER A 245 42.45 -6.54 -13.64
CA SER A 245 41.85 -7.61 -12.84
C SER A 245 42.06 -7.47 -11.33
N ASN A 246 43.05 -6.67 -10.91
CA ASN A 246 43.44 -6.52 -9.50
C ASN A 246 42.76 -5.32 -8.82
N ASN A 247 42.14 -4.41 -9.58
CA ASN A 247 41.25 -3.35 -9.11
C ASN A 247 39.88 -3.89 -8.67
N ILE A 248 39.65 -5.19 -8.80
CA ILE A 248 38.44 -5.88 -8.35
C ILE A 248 38.82 -6.98 -7.36
N TYR A 249 38.08 -7.06 -6.25
CA TYR A 249 38.09 -8.19 -5.34
C TYR A 249 36.71 -8.84 -5.31
N PHE A 250 36.67 -10.16 -5.37
CA PHE A 250 35.48 -10.97 -5.10
C PHE A 250 35.77 -11.99 -4.01
N SER A 251 34.86 -12.10 -3.04
CA SER A 251 35.01 -13.09 -1.98
C SER A 251 34.90 -14.52 -2.55
N PRO A 252 35.93 -15.37 -2.41
CA PRO A 252 35.95 -16.72 -3.01
C PRO A 252 35.03 -17.72 -2.31
N THR A 253 34.50 -17.34 -1.14
CA THR A 253 33.47 -18.07 -0.40
C THR A 253 32.38 -17.08 0.00
N SER A 254 31.18 -17.57 0.27
CA SER A 254 30.15 -16.75 0.88
C SER A 254 30.62 -16.28 2.26
N LEU A 255 30.74 -14.96 2.42
CA LEU A 255 31.19 -14.34 3.69
C LEU A 255 30.02 -13.89 4.56
N ILE A 256 28.84 -13.77 3.95
CA ILE A 256 27.62 -13.33 4.61
C ILE A 256 26.57 -14.43 4.44
N ASN A 257 26.24 -15.09 5.55
CA ASN A 257 25.11 -16.00 5.62
C ASN A 257 23.96 -15.29 6.33
N ILE A 258 22.83 -15.16 5.65
CA ILE A 258 21.58 -14.63 6.21
C ILE A 258 20.62 -15.81 6.42
N PRO A 259 20.41 -16.28 7.66
CA PRO A 259 19.46 -17.35 7.94
C PRO A 259 18.02 -16.92 7.60
N HIS A 260 17.14 -17.90 7.43
CA HIS A 260 15.69 -17.66 7.38
C HIS A 260 15.08 -17.81 8.78
N VAL A 261 13.99 -17.09 8.98
CA VAL A 261 13.09 -17.19 10.13
C VAL A 261 11.66 -17.21 9.61
N THR A 262 10.80 -18.01 10.24
CA THR A 262 9.41 -18.13 9.81
C THR A 262 8.52 -17.19 10.63
N LEU A 263 7.85 -16.26 9.95
CA LEU A 263 6.71 -15.52 10.51
C LEU A 263 5.42 -16.21 10.07
N THR A 264 4.69 -16.79 11.02
CA THR A 264 3.36 -17.37 10.75
C THR A 264 2.27 -16.42 11.23
N VAL A 265 1.45 -15.91 10.31
CA VAL A 265 0.25 -15.12 10.64
C VAL A 265 -0.99 -15.99 10.43
N ASN A 266 -1.60 -16.42 11.53
CA ASN A 266 -2.81 -17.21 11.50
C ASN A 266 -3.99 -16.35 11.01
N SER A 267 -4.87 -16.95 10.22
CA SER A 267 -6.12 -16.29 9.83
C SER A 267 -7.03 -16.11 11.04
N ALA A 268 -7.70 -14.97 11.12
CA ALA A 268 -8.74 -14.72 12.11
C ALA A 268 -9.98 -14.13 11.43
N ASP A 269 -11.15 -14.45 11.97
CA ASP A 269 -12.40 -13.84 11.53
C ASP A 269 -12.42 -12.36 11.92
N GLY A 270 -13.01 -11.51 11.08
CA GLY A 270 -13.29 -10.11 11.43
C GLY A 270 -12.17 -9.11 11.14
N GLY A 271 -11.10 -9.49 10.45
CA GLY A 271 -10.08 -8.56 10.00
C GLY A 271 -8.94 -9.21 9.22
N SER A 272 -7.93 -8.42 8.89
CA SER A 272 -6.70 -8.84 8.23
C SER A 272 -5.50 -8.19 8.91
N VAL A 273 -4.30 -8.71 8.62
CA VAL A 273 -3.03 -8.11 9.03
C VAL A 273 -2.33 -7.63 7.79
N LEU A 274 -1.79 -6.41 7.83
CA LEU A 274 -1.02 -5.82 6.74
C LEU A 274 0.44 -5.68 7.15
N ALA A 275 1.35 -5.88 6.21
CA ALA A 275 2.73 -5.43 6.37
C ALA A 275 2.76 -3.90 6.28
N GLY A 276 3.13 -3.23 7.37
CA GLY A 276 3.32 -1.78 7.45
C GLY A 276 4.63 -1.29 6.82
N SER A 277 5.50 -2.22 6.42
CA SER A 277 6.83 -2.01 5.84
C SER A 277 6.99 -2.79 4.54
N SER A 278 7.99 -2.44 3.74
CA SER A 278 8.37 -3.26 2.58
C SER A 278 8.79 -4.66 3.02
N LEU A 279 8.37 -5.66 2.25
CA LEU A 279 8.78 -7.05 2.38
C LEU A 279 9.87 -7.38 1.35
N PRO A 280 10.65 -8.45 1.58
CA PRO A 280 11.55 -9.01 0.57
C PRO A 280 10.92 -9.21 -0.81
N ASN A 281 11.72 -9.04 -1.87
CA ASN A 281 11.26 -9.22 -3.25
C ASN A 281 10.70 -10.64 -3.47
N GLY A 282 9.54 -10.73 -4.13
CA GLY A 282 8.87 -12.02 -4.39
C GLY A 282 7.85 -12.45 -3.33
N LEU A 283 7.77 -11.76 -2.19
CA LEU A 283 6.75 -11.97 -1.15
C LEU A 283 5.53 -11.05 -1.31
N ALA A 284 5.36 -10.42 -2.48
CA ALA A 284 4.16 -9.66 -2.82
C ALA A 284 2.96 -10.63 -2.95
N LEU A 285 2.17 -10.73 -1.89
CA LEU A 285 0.96 -11.54 -1.87
C LEU A 285 -0.17 -10.82 -2.63
N SER A 286 -0.23 -11.08 -3.93
CA SER A 286 -1.39 -10.94 -4.84
C SER A 286 -2.47 -9.90 -4.51
N ASP A 287 -2.11 -8.65 -4.30
CA ASP A 287 -2.92 -7.53 -4.77
C ASP A 287 -2.01 -6.59 -5.53
N GLY A 288 -2.12 -6.59 -6.87
CA GLY A 288 -1.24 -5.82 -7.77
C GLY A 288 -1.42 -4.30 -7.68
N SER A 289 -1.50 -3.76 -6.47
CA SER A 289 -1.54 -2.36 -6.14
C SER A 289 -0.32 -2.03 -5.29
N SER A 290 0.22 -0.84 -5.48
CA SER A 290 1.33 -0.26 -4.71
C SER A 290 0.95 0.06 -3.26
N GLY A 291 0.23 -0.85 -2.59
CA GLY A 291 -0.35 -0.74 -1.26
C GLY A 291 0.09 -1.88 -0.34
N LEU A 292 -0.08 -1.67 0.97
CA LEU A 292 0.32 -2.60 2.02
C LEU A 292 -0.26 -4.01 1.78
N SER A 293 0.59 -5.04 1.80
CA SER A 293 0.18 -6.42 1.50
C SER A 293 -0.45 -7.11 2.71
N VAL A 294 -1.54 -7.85 2.47
CA VAL A 294 -2.16 -8.72 3.48
C VAL A 294 -1.25 -9.90 3.79
N LEU A 295 -0.94 -10.12 5.07
CA LEU A 295 -0.15 -11.23 5.56
C LEU A 295 -1.06 -12.39 6.01
N SER A 296 -0.75 -13.59 5.53
CA SER A 296 -1.42 -14.81 5.97
C SER A 296 -0.52 -16.04 5.75
N GLY A 297 -0.62 -17.02 6.64
CA GLY A 297 0.16 -18.25 6.58
C GLY A 297 1.60 -18.06 7.04
N ALA A 298 2.45 -19.05 6.73
CA ALA A 298 3.86 -19.06 7.05
C ALA A 298 4.67 -18.34 5.96
N LEU A 299 5.50 -17.38 6.39
CA LEU A 299 6.35 -16.56 5.55
C LEU A 299 7.81 -16.74 5.97
N GLU A 300 8.65 -17.15 5.02
CA GLU A 300 10.10 -17.25 5.22
C GLU A 300 10.75 -15.89 4.96
N LEU A 301 11.38 -15.34 5.99
CA LEU A 301 11.97 -13.99 5.99
C LEU A 301 13.43 -14.04 6.42
N PRO A 302 14.27 -13.08 5.99
CA PRO A 302 15.64 -12.99 6.45
C PRO A 302 15.70 -12.66 7.95
N PHE A 303 16.68 -13.27 8.64
CA PHE A 303 17.01 -12.99 10.03
C PHE A 303 17.30 -11.49 10.24
N ASN A 304 17.00 -10.95 11.42
CA ASN A 304 17.24 -9.55 11.79
C ASN A 304 16.51 -8.52 10.88
N LEU A 305 15.46 -8.94 10.18
CA LEU A 305 14.50 -8.04 9.55
C LEU A 305 13.53 -7.49 10.62
N GLN A 306 13.39 -6.18 10.66
CA GLN A 306 12.39 -5.50 11.47
C GLN A 306 11.11 -5.29 10.66
N LEU A 307 9.95 -5.63 11.22
CA LEU A 307 8.66 -5.43 10.56
C LEU A 307 7.71 -4.67 11.49
N ASN A 308 6.92 -3.76 10.91
CA ASN A 308 5.73 -3.25 11.56
C ASN A 308 4.51 -3.94 10.94
N LEU A 309 3.65 -4.51 11.77
CA LEU A 309 2.40 -5.13 11.36
C LEU A 309 1.24 -4.24 11.76
N LEU A 310 0.28 -4.08 10.85
CA LEU A 310 -0.91 -3.26 11.06
C LEU A 310 -2.13 -4.17 11.11
N ALA A 311 -2.93 -4.06 12.17
CA ALA A 311 -4.22 -4.74 12.22
C ALA A 311 -5.25 -3.93 11.41
N GLN A 312 -5.98 -4.60 10.53
CA GLN A 312 -7.06 -4.01 9.76
C GLN A 312 -8.39 -4.69 10.12
N PRO A 313 -9.12 -4.17 11.13
CA PRO A 313 -10.44 -4.68 11.46
C PRO A 313 -11.41 -4.51 10.30
N ALA A 314 -12.22 -5.54 10.04
CA ALA A 314 -13.34 -5.45 9.12
C ALA A 314 -14.43 -4.53 9.70
N LYS A 315 -15.40 -4.14 8.85
CA LYS A 315 -16.56 -3.36 9.30
C LYS A 315 -17.26 -4.06 10.47
N ASN A 316 -17.56 -3.29 11.52
CA ASN A 316 -18.16 -3.76 12.78
C ASN A 316 -17.25 -4.69 13.61
N TYR A 317 -15.94 -4.66 13.42
CA TYR A 317 -14.97 -5.31 14.28
C TYR A 317 -13.97 -4.30 14.82
N VAL A 318 -13.35 -4.64 15.95
CA VAL A 318 -12.18 -3.95 16.49
C VAL A 318 -11.08 -4.94 16.78
N PHE A 319 -9.84 -4.49 16.63
CA PHE A 319 -8.67 -5.24 17.02
C PHE A 319 -8.60 -5.33 18.55
N ALA A 320 -8.51 -6.55 19.08
CA ALA A 320 -8.47 -6.83 20.52
C ALA A 320 -7.07 -7.27 20.99
N GLY A 321 -6.12 -7.43 20.07
CA GLY A 321 -4.74 -7.79 20.35
C GLY A 321 -4.29 -9.05 19.63
N TRP A 322 -3.09 -9.51 19.99
CA TRP A 322 -2.47 -10.70 19.42
C TRP A 322 -2.55 -11.84 20.43
N GLU A 323 -3.14 -12.97 20.05
CA GLU A 323 -3.14 -14.18 20.86
C GLU A 323 -1.71 -14.72 20.97
N GLU A 324 -1.36 -15.26 22.13
CA GLU A 324 -0.08 -15.96 22.40
C GLU A 324 1.18 -15.08 22.29
N TYR A 325 1.07 -13.83 21.84
CA TYR A 325 2.16 -12.86 21.81
C TYR A 325 2.09 -11.92 23.03
N PRO A 326 3.20 -11.72 23.78
CA PRO A 326 3.19 -11.02 25.07
C PRO A 326 2.94 -9.49 25.04
N ASN A 327 2.34 -8.95 23.98
CA ASN A 327 1.99 -7.53 23.86
C ASN A 327 0.48 -7.31 24.06
N GLN A 328 0.12 -6.21 24.73
CA GLN A 328 -1.26 -5.87 25.12
C GLN A 328 -2.03 -5.11 24.02
N GLY A 329 -2.00 -5.60 22.78
CA GLY A 329 -2.78 -5.03 21.68
C GLY A 329 -2.23 -3.71 21.15
N GLU A 330 -0.91 -3.57 21.07
CA GLU A 330 -0.31 -2.46 20.32
C GLU A 330 -0.53 -2.65 18.81
N ASP A 331 -0.95 -1.58 18.15
CA ASP A 331 -1.10 -1.47 16.70
C ASP A 331 -0.58 -0.08 16.29
N PRO A 332 0.52 0.03 15.51
CA PRO A 332 1.28 -1.06 14.88
C PRO A 332 2.07 -1.94 15.85
N LEU A 333 2.17 -3.24 15.53
CA LEU A 333 3.06 -4.20 16.20
C LEU A 333 4.43 -4.20 15.53
N ASN A 334 5.48 -3.80 16.26
CA ASN A 334 6.85 -3.85 15.77
C ASN A 334 7.53 -5.16 16.19
N LEU A 335 8.13 -5.86 15.24
CA LEU A 335 8.82 -7.13 15.40
C LEU A 335 10.27 -6.99 14.95
N ASN A 336 11.18 -7.65 15.67
CA ASN A 336 12.51 -7.98 15.16
C ASN A 336 12.59 -9.48 14.97
N LEU A 337 12.77 -9.95 13.73
CA LEU A 337 12.69 -11.36 13.39
C LEU A 337 14.03 -12.05 13.65
N THR A 338 14.27 -12.41 14.91
CA THR A 338 15.45 -13.16 15.36
C THR A 338 15.15 -14.62 15.70
N THR A 339 13.89 -15.00 15.64
CA THR A 339 13.37 -16.34 15.89
C THR A 339 12.10 -16.54 15.08
N ASP A 340 11.64 -17.78 14.98
CA ASP A 340 10.31 -18.05 14.46
C ASP A 340 9.24 -17.42 15.37
N ILE A 341 8.26 -16.75 14.76
CA ILE A 341 7.16 -16.10 15.46
C ILE A 341 5.85 -16.60 14.86
N THR A 342 4.92 -17.00 15.72
CA THR A 342 3.52 -17.24 15.33
C THR A 342 2.64 -16.18 15.96
N LEU A 343 1.78 -15.57 15.14
CA LEU A 343 0.84 -14.54 15.55
C LEU A 343 -0.57 -14.94 15.16
N THR A 344 -1.51 -14.81 16.09
CA THR A 344 -2.94 -14.91 15.82
C THR A 344 -3.59 -13.58 16.18
N PRO A 345 -4.01 -12.75 15.21
CA PRO A 345 -4.74 -11.53 15.52
C PRO A 345 -6.11 -11.88 16.10
N VAL A 346 -6.55 -11.15 17.12
CA VAL A 346 -7.89 -11.31 17.70
C VAL A 346 -8.71 -10.10 17.29
N PHE A 347 -9.76 -10.31 16.51
CA PHE A 347 -10.78 -9.30 16.23
C PHE A 347 -12.07 -9.67 16.94
N ARG A 348 -12.68 -8.71 17.62
CA ARG A 348 -14.00 -8.89 18.26
C ARG A 348 -15.04 -8.04 17.55
N SER A 349 -16.25 -8.58 17.40
CA SER A 349 -17.37 -7.81 16.86
C SER A 349 -17.74 -6.66 17.80
N LEU A 350 -18.01 -5.50 17.21
CA LEU A 350 -18.62 -4.37 17.90
C LEU A 350 -20.09 -4.67 18.18
N ILE A 351 -20.49 -4.49 19.43
CA ILE A 351 -21.88 -4.59 19.86
C ILE A 351 -22.35 -3.17 20.18
N SER A 352 -23.41 -2.72 19.52
CA SER A 352 -23.96 -1.39 19.72
C SER A 352 -25.46 -1.37 19.98
N VAL A 353 -25.94 -0.39 20.71
CA VAL A 353 -27.38 -0.10 20.84
C VAL A 353 -27.62 1.29 20.28
N SER A 354 -28.34 1.39 19.17
CA SER A 354 -28.73 2.68 18.62
C SER A 354 -30.22 2.94 18.81
N THR A 355 -30.51 4.22 19.04
CA THR A 355 -31.85 4.71 19.38
C THR A 355 -32.32 5.71 18.33
N SER A 356 -33.60 5.65 17.99
CA SER A 356 -34.27 6.63 17.12
C SER A 356 -35.56 7.13 17.78
N VAL A 357 -36.10 8.23 17.28
CA VAL A 357 -37.30 8.86 17.82
C VAL A 357 -38.32 9.06 16.70
N GLN A 358 -39.58 8.73 16.99
CA GLN A 358 -40.76 9.16 16.21
C GLN A 358 -41.56 10.15 17.07
N GLY A 359 -41.95 11.28 16.49
CA GLY A 359 -42.51 12.40 17.26
C GLY A 359 -41.42 13.31 17.83
N SER A 360 -41.73 14.08 18.88
CA SER A 360 -40.78 14.97 19.55
C SER A 360 -40.44 14.48 20.95
N GLY A 361 -39.15 14.28 21.18
CA GLY A 361 -38.59 13.81 22.44
C GLY A 361 -37.14 13.40 22.26
N THR A 362 -36.54 12.93 23.35
CA THR A 362 -35.16 12.45 23.37
C THR A 362 -35.07 11.09 24.05
N VAL A 363 -34.05 10.32 23.69
CA VAL A 363 -33.70 9.08 24.37
C VAL A 363 -32.40 9.29 25.12
N GLN A 364 -32.43 9.08 26.43
CA GLN A 364 -31.25 9.05 27.27
C GLN A 364 -30.84 7.61 27.50
N THR A 365 -29.55 7.33 27.39
CA THR A 365 -28.95 6.01 27.58
C THR A 365 -27.98 6.00 28.75
N THR A 366 -27.91 4.88 29.46
CA THR A 366 -26.86 4.61 30.45
C THR A 366 -26.32 3.20 30.22
N PRO A 367 -25.05 3.03 29.81
CA PRO A 367 -24.05 4.07 29.53
C PRO A 367 -24.44 5.00 28.36
N THR A 368 -23.87 6.21 28.33
CA THR A 368 -24.12 7.19 27.26
C THR A 368 -23.51 6.76 25.93
N ASP A 369 -22.29 6.22 25.95
CA ASP A 369 -21.69 5.59 24.78
C ASP A 369 -22.21 4.15 24.65
N THR A 370 -22.92 3.90 23.56
CA THR A 370 -23.53 2.62 23.23
C THR A 370 -22.97 2.05 21.93
N SER A 371 -21.80 2.50 21.49
CA SER A 371 -21.18 2.10 20.21
C SER A 371 -20.26 0.87 20.31
N ASP A 372 -19.71 0.60 21.50
CA ASP A 372 -18.82 -0.53 21.77
C ASP A 372 -19.06 -1.12 23.16
N LEU A 373 -20.09 -1.96 23.24
CA LEU A 373 -20.55 -2.57 24.47
C LEU A 373 -19.96 -3.97 24.65
N ALA A 374 -19.71 -4.34 25.91
CA ALA A 374 -19.38 -5.73 26.22
C ALA A 374 -20.61 -6.63 25.98
N SER A 375 -20.39 -7.85 25.50
CA SER A 375 -21.50 -8.80 25.31
C SER A 375 -22.19 -9.08 26.65
N GLY A 376 -23.51 -8.94 26.66
CA GLY A 376 -24.33 -9.11 27.87
C GLY A 376 -24.43 -7.85 28.75
N GLN A 377 -23.79 -6.75 28.35
CA GLN A 377 -23.95 -5.47 29.04
C GLN A 377 -25.39 -4.97 28.92
N VAL A 378 -25.94 -4.47 30.03
CA VAL A 378 -27.29 -3.91 30.06
C VAL A 378 -27.21 -2.41 29.80
N VAL A 379 -28.00 -1.94 28.83
CA VAL A 379 -28.20 -0.51 28.53
C VAL A 379 -29.56 -0.10 29.05
N SER A 380 -29.59 0.87 29.96
CA SER A 380 -30.82 1.51 30.42
C SER A 380 -31.22 2.61 29.45
N LEU A 381 -32.50 2.64 29.10
CA LEU A 381 -33.12 3.59 28.18
C LEU A 381 -34.17 4.40 28.94
N LEU A 382 -34.15 5.72 28.76
CA LEU A 382 -35.17 6.63 29.28
C LEU A 382 -35.66 7.53 28.15
N ALA A 383 -36.94 7.41 27.83
CA ALA A 383 -37.62 8.29 26.91
C ALA A 383 -38.05 9.56 27.67
N VAL A 384 -37.57 10.71 27.19
CA VAL A 384 -37.89 12.03 27.75
C VAL A 384 -38.69 12.80 26.69
N PRO A 385 -40.02 12.91 26.85
CA PRO A 385 -40.85 13.67 25.92
C PRO A 385 -40.49 15.15 25.97
N ASP A 386 -40.61 15.83 24.82
CA ASP A 386 -40.55 17.29 24.78
C ASP A 386 -41.85 17.91 25.33
N GLU A 387 -41.85 19.22 25.55
CA GLU A 387 -43.04 19.94 26.01
C GLU A 387 -44.24 19.72 25.07
N GLY A 388 -45.37 19.29 25.63
CA GLY A 388 -46.58 18.99 24.86
C GLY A 388 -46.60 17.61 24.20
N TRP A 389 -45.61 16.76 24.45
CA TRP A 389 -45.57 15.37 24.01
C TRP A 389 -45.64 14.39 25.18
N THR A 390 -46.04 13.15 24.91
CA THR A 390 -46.01 12.03 25.85
C THR A 390 -45.42 10.81 25.16
N PHE A 391 -44.68 10.02 25.92
CA PHE A 391 -44.13 8.75 25.46
C PHE A 391 -45.24 7.69 25.33
N LEU A 392 -45.30 7.03 24.18
CA LEU A 392 -46.24 5.96 23.89
C LEU A 392 -45.64 4.60 24.21
N GLU A 393 -44.60 4.23 23.49
CA GLU A 393 -43.96 2.92 23.58
C GLU A 393 -42.57 2.91 22.93
N TRP A 394 -41.81 1.89 23.30
CA TRP A 394 -40.60 1.46 22.62
C TRP A 394 -40.97 0.43 21.57
N GLU A 395 -40.35 0.51 20.40
CA GLU A 395 -40.45 -0.48 19.33
C GLU A 395 -39.07 -0.94 18.84
N GLY A 396 -39.05 -2.05 18.10
CA GLY A 396 -37.86 -2.62 17.46
C GLY A 396 -37.36 -3.83 18.22
N ASP A 397 -36.08 -3.82 18.62
CA ASP A 397 -35.48 -4.87 19.44
C ASP A 397 -35.97 -4.90 20.90
N LEU A 398 -36.77 -3.91 21.29
CA LEU A 398 -37.42 -3.78 22.59
C LEU A 398 -38.86 -3.30 22.39
N ASN A 399 -39.82 -3.99 23.01
CA ASN A 399 -41.22 -3.56 23.06
C ASN A 399 -41.63 -3.32 24.51
N SER A 400 -42.00 -2.09 24.85
CA SER A 400 -42.37 -1.70 26.22
C SER A 400 -43.16 -0.38 26.21
N THR A 401 -44.22 -0.31 27.00
CA THR A 401 -44.99 0.93 27.22
C THR A 401 -44.48 1.75 28.41
N SER A 402 -43.44 1.28 29.12
CA SER A 402 -42.79 2.06 30.17
C SER A 402 -41.74 2.99 29.59
N SER A 403 -41.79 4.27 29.96
CA SER A 403 -40.82 5.29 29.50
C SER A 403 -39.38 4.99 29.94
N SER A 404 -39.20 4.18 30.99
CA SER A 404 -37.92 3.60 31.37
C SER A 404 -37.87 2.12 31.03
N ALA A 405 -36.84 1.68 30.33
CA ALA A 405 -36.64 0.27 29.98
C ALA A 405 -35.15 -0.10 29.97
N SER A 406 -34.85 -1.39 29.85
CA SER A 406 -33.47 -1.88 29.74
C SER A 406 -33.36 -2.93 28.65
N ILE A 407 -32.29 -2.89 27.88
CA ILE A 407 -31.98 -3.88 26.85
C ILE A 407 -30.61 -4.50 27.11
N THR A 408 -30.49 -5.82 26.95
CA THR A 408 -29.21 -6.53 27.09
C THR A 408 -28.53 -6.64 25.73
N ALA A 409 -27.33 -6.08 25.62
CA ALA A 409 -26.55 -6.02 24.40
C ALA A 409 -25.78 -7.33 24.16
N THR A 410 -26.47 -8.39 23.72
CA THR A 410 -25.83 -9.65 23.29
C THR A 410 -25.37 -9.61 21.84
N THR A 411 -26.02 -8.79 21.03
CA THR A 411 -25.72 -8.44 19.63
C THR A 411 -26.05 -6.96 19.45
N SER A 412 -25.71 -6.34 18.32
CA SER A 412 -26.15 -4.97 18.07
C SER A 412 -27.68 -4.88 17.97
N LYS A 413 -28.27 -3.80 18.52
CA LYS A 413 -29.70 -3.58 18.70
C LYS A 413 -30.16 -2.23 18.17
N GLN A 414 -31.38 -2.18 17.67
CA GLN A 414 -32.07 -0.98 17.19
C GLN A 414 -33.38 -0.78 17.95
N VAL A 415 -33.53 0.37 18.61
CA VAL A 415 -34.73 0.70 19.40
C VAL A 415 -35.28 2.05 18.96
N ARG A 416 -36.60 2.18 18.83
CA ARG A 416 -37.29 3.44 18.52
C ARG A 416 -38.19 3.84 19.70
N ALA A 417 -38.04 5.07 20.19
CA ALA A 417 -39.01 5.68 21.09
C ALA A 417 -40.11 6.35 20.27
N VAL A 418 -41.36 6.01 20.53
CA VAL A 418 -42.52 6.64 19.91
C VAL A 418 -43.12 7.62 20.90
N PHE A 419 -43.20 8.89 20.51
CA PHE A 419 -43.88 9.95 21.25
C PHE A 419 -45.07 10.44 20.44
N TYR A 420 -46.13 10.83 21.13
CA TYR A 420 -47.29 11.49 20.53
C TYR A 420 -47.49 12.88 21.13
N ARG A 421 -48.12 13.76 20.37
CA ARG A 421 -48.49 15.09 20.83
C ARG A 421 -49.75 15.04 21.68
N ASN A 422 -49.75 15.72 22.83
CA ASN A 422 -50.85 15.69 23.80
C ASN A 422 -52.08 16.48 23.34
N VAL A 423 -51.86 17.54 22.56
CA VAL A 423 -52.90 18.42 22.03
C VAL A 423 -52.59 18.69 20.57
N LEU A 424 -53.60 18.55 19.73
CA LEU A 424 -53.56 19.03 18.35
C LEU A 424 -54.14 20.44 18.34
N ARG A 425 -53.48 21.35 17.63
CA ARG A 425 -53.98 22.72 17.42
C ARG A 425 -54.13 22.94 15.93
N PHE A 426 -55.13 23.72 15.56
CA PHE A 426 -55.36 24.08 14.16
C PHE A 426 -54.13 24.67 13.47
N GLU A 427 -53.32 25.47 14.17
CA GLU A 427 -52.12 26.09 13.58
C GLU A 427 -51.03 25.08 13.18
N ASP A 428 -50.96 23.95 13.90
CA ASP A 428 -50.05 22.87 13.57
C ASP A 428 -50.56 22.12 12.33
N TRP A 429 -51.84 21.75 12.34
CA TRP A 429 -52.49 21.14 11.18
C TRP A 429 -52.42 22.04 9.93
N LYS A 430 -52.61 23.36 10.10
CA LYS A 430 -52.47 24.35 9.03
C LYS A 430 -51.07 24.37 8.43
N THR A 431 -50.06 24.06 9.24
CA THR A 431 -48.67 23.97 8.77
C THR A 431 -48.43 22.73 7.92
N ASP A 432 -49.13 21.64 8.22
CA ASP A 432 -49.02 20.38 7.48
C ASP A 432 -49.83 20.39 6.18
N GLN A 433 -51.02 21.01 6.17
CA GLN A 433 -51.91 21.01 5.01
C GLN A 433 -51.61 22.12 3.99
N PHE A 434 -51.09 23.28 4.43
CA PHE A 434 -50.88 24.44 3.57
C PHE A 434 -49.40 24.76 3.35
N THR A 435 -49.06 25.15 2.12
CA THR A 435 -47.70 25.56 1.77
C THR A 435 -47.31 26.87 2.48
N ILE A 436 -46.02 27.17 2.54
CA ILE A 436 -45.49 28.41 3.13
C ILE A 436 -46.07 29.71 2.54
N TYR A 437 -46.64 29.66 1.32
CA TYR A 437 -47.28 30.80 0.66
C TYR A 437 -48.79 30.88 0.94
N GLU A 438 -49.44 29.75 1.17
CA GLU A 438 -50.88 29.66 1.48
C GLU A 438 -51.16 29.98 2.95
N ARG A 439 -50.26 29.60 3.86
CA ARG A 439 -50.39 29.82 5.31
C ARG A 439 -50.66 31.28 5.72
N PRO A 440 -49.96 32.30 5.17
CA PRO A 440 -50.29 33.70 5.49
C PRO A 440 -51.51 34.23 4.72
N ASN A 441 -52.03 33.50 3.72
CA ASN A 441 -53.20 33.92 2.96
C ASN A 441 -54.49 33.52 3.69
N THR A 442 -55.05 34.47 4.42
CA THR A 442 -56.27 34.30 5.22
C THR A 442 -57.48 33.90 4.38
N SER A 443 -57.51 34.23 3.09
CA SER A 443 -58.59 33.84 2.19
C SER A 443 -58.53 32.38 1.74
N VAL A 444 -57.51 31.63 2.17
CA VAL A 444 -57.31 30.21 1.81
C VAL A 444 -57.21 29.36 3.06
N SER A 445 -56.41 29.78 4.05
CA SER A 445 -56.00 28.92 5.16
C SER A 445 -56.54 29.33 6.53
N ASP A 446 -57.50 30.28 6.58
CA ASP A 446 -58.17 30.60 7.84
C ASP A 446 -59.22 29.56 8.20
N ARG A 447 -59.50 29.43 9.50
CA ARG A 447 -60.43 28.44 10.09
C ARG A 447 -61.82 28.42 9.42
N THR A 448 -62.31 29.59 9.04
CA THR A 448 -63.67 29.78 8.49
C THR A 448 -63.74 29.69 6.98
N VAL A 449 -62.61 29.51 6.30
CA VAL A 449 -62.56 29.41 4.84
C VAL A 449 -62.79 27.97 4.43
N ASP A 450 -63.61 27.80 3.39
CA ASP A 450 -63.75 26.58 2.62
C ASP A 450 -62.80 26.68 1.42
N ALA A 451 -61.70 25.92 1.46
CA ALA A 451 -60.57 26.09 0.55
C ALA A 451 -60.78 25.35 -0.78
N ASP A 452 -61.54 24.26 -0.80
CA ASP A 452 -61.81 23.43 -1.98
C ASP A 452 -63.24 23.59 -2.55
N GLY A 453 -64.10 24.32 -1.82
CA GLY A 453 -65.44 24.70 -2.25
C GLY A 453 -66.49 23.61 -2.02
N ASP A 454 -66.25 22.67 -1.12
CA ASP A 454 -67.14 21.54 -0.86
C ASP A 454 -68.26 21.84 0.16
N GLY A 455 -68.19 23.01 0.80
CA GLY A 455 -69.13 23.51 1.80
C GLY A 455 -68.64 23.41 3.25
N TYR A 456 -67.47 22.82 3.50
CA TYR A 456 -66.88 22.67 4.83
C TYR A 456 -65.68 23.60 5.01
N SER A 457 -65.62 24.25 6.16
CA SER A 457 -64.52 25.15 6.46
C SER A 457 -63.29 24.38 6.93
N ASN A 458 -62.10 24.96 6.81
CA ASN A 458 -60.85 24.37 7.31
C ASN A 458 -60.92 23.91 8.78
N LEU A 459 -61.74 24.57 9.62
CA LEU A 459 -62.00 24.15 11.00
C LEU A 459 -62.75 22.81 11.09
N PHE A 460 -63.71 22.57 10.19
CA PHE A 460 -64.34 21.25 10.03
C PHE A 460 -63.31 20.25 9.51
N GLU A 461 -62.59 20.58 8.44
CA GLU A 461 -61.56 19.69 7.87
C GLU A 461 -60.52 19.24 8.91
N TYR A 462 -60.05 20.17 9.73
CA TYR A 462 -59.17 19.92 10.87
C TYR A 462 -59.79 18.98 11.91
N LEU A 463 -61.06 19.19 12.28
CA LEU A 463 -61.74 18.44 13.32
C LEU A 463 -62.02 16.98 12.90
N PHE A 464 -62.32 16.80 11.62
CA PHE A 464 -62.71 15.53 11.01
C PHE A 464 -61.54 14.82 10.31
N ARG A 465 -60.36 15.46 10.27
CA ARG A 465 -59.12 14.94 9.67
C ARG A 465 -59.23 14.65 8.17
N THR A 466 -60.01 15.46 7.48
CA THR A 466 -60.18 15.42 6.02
C THR A 466 -59.22 16.40 5.33
N ASP A 467 -58.94 16.16 4.04
CA ASP A 467 -58.02 16.98 3.24
C ASP A 467 -58.70 18.27 2.76
N PRO A 468 -58.30 19.47 3.26
CA PRO A 468 -58.94 20.75 2.92
C PRO A 468 -58.72 21.21 1.48
N LYS A 469 -58.03 20.41 0.65
CA LYS A 469 -57.76 20.68 -0.77
C LYS A 469 -58.48 19.70 -1.68
N SER A 470 -59.28 18.79 -1.13
CA SER A 470 -59.93 17.71 -1.86
C SER A 470 -61.41 17.65 -1.53
N SER A 471 -62.24 18.24 -2.41
CA SER A 471 -63.70 18.31 -2.25
C SER A 471 -64.44 16.97 -2.31
N GLU A 472 -63.72 15.87 -2.49
CA GLU A 472 -64.20 14.49 -2.42
C GLU A 472 -63.99 13.85 -1.03
N ASP A 473 -63.10 14.41 -0.19
CA ASP A 473 -62.80 13.91 1.16
C ASP A 473 -63.55 14.76 2.19
N ARG A 474 -64.77 14.33 2.54
CA ARG A 474 -65.72 15.19 3.28
C ARG A 474 -65.90 14.75 4.72
N PRO A 475 -66.12 15.70 5.65
CA PRO A 475 -66.54 15.40 7.01
C PRO A 475 -67.78 14.49 7.06
N ASP A 476 -67.65 13.35 7.74
CA ASP A 476 -68.74 12.39 7.94
C ASP A 476 -69.47 12.67 9.26
N ILE A 477 -70.76 12.98 9.16
CA ILE A 477 -71.60 13.38 10.30
C ILE A 477 -72.94 12.65 10.20
N ASP A 478 -73.22 11.83 11.20
CA ASP A 478 -74.52 11.19 11.36
C ASP A 478 -75.47 12.11 12.12
N ILE A 479 -76.70 12.22 11.63
CA ILE A 479 -77.76 13.01 12.26
C ILE A 479 -78.86 12.06 12.73
N LEU A 480 -79.12 12.07 14.04
CA LEU A 480 -80.11 11.23 14.69
C LEU A 480 -81.21 12.09 15.29
N PHE A 481 -82.45 11.61 15.16
CA PHE A 481 -83.64 12.20 15.76
C PHE A 481 -84.26 11.16 16.71
N GLU A 482 -84.26 11.46 18.01
CA GLU A 482 -84.78 10.59 19.05
C GLU A 482 -85.71 11.40 19.95
N ASP A 483 -86.99 11.01 20.02
CA ASP A 483 -88.04 11.71 20.78
C ASP A 483 -88.10 13.22 20.49
N ASP A 484 -87.58 14.04 21.42
CA ASP A 484 -87.48 15.50 21.41
C ASP A 484 -86.03 15.99 21.37
N LEU A 485 -85.08 15.19 20.86
CA LEU A 485 -83.67 15.53 20.70
C LEU A 485 -83.22 15.38 19.25
N VAL A 486 -82.39 16.34 18.81
CA VAL A 486 -81.52 16.18 17.64
C VAL A 486 -80.10 15.94 18.12
N SER A 487 -79.44 14.92 17.57
CA SER A 487 -78.06 14.58 17.87
C SER A 487 -77.23 14.56 16.61
N PHE A 488 -76.04 15.16 16.67
CA PHE A 488 -74.99 15.02 15.66
C PHE A 488 -73.91 14.11 16.23
N GLU A 489 -73.65 13.01 15.54
CA GLU A 489 -72.62 12.03 15.88
C GLU A 489 -71.50 12.09 14.84
N PHE A 490 -70.26 12.17 15.30
CA PHE A 490 -69.09 12.21 14.44
C PHE A 490 -67.83 11.66 15.11
N GLU A 491 -66.89 11.18 14.28
CA GLU A 491 -65.56 10.77 14.71
C GLU A 491 -64.63 11.98 14.79
N THR A 492 -63.81 12.05 15.84
CA THR A 492 -62.81 13.11 16.01
C THR A 492 -61.57 12.59 16.71
N ASP A 493 -60.50 13.37 16.69
CA ASP A 493 -59.35 13.12 17.54
C ASP A 493 -59.55 13.78 18.92
N PRO A 494 -59.50 13.00 20.02
CA PRO A 494 -59.74 13.53 21.36
C PRO A 494 -58.70 14.55 21.84
N ARG A 495 -57.55 14.68 21.16
CA ARG A 495 -56.53 15.71 21.41
C ARG A 495 -56.90 17.07 20.83
N ILE A 496 -57.89 17.15 19.94
CA ILE A 496 -58.38 18.41 19.39
C ILE A 496 -59.31 19.04 20.44
N SER A 497 -58.91 20.18 21.00
CA SER A 497 -59.66 20.83 22.08
C SER A 497 -59.91 22.33 21.85
N ASP A 498 -59.42 22.89 20.75
CA ASP A 498 -59.50 24.32 20.41
C ASP A 498 -60.76 24.66 19.59
N TYR A 499 -61.86 23.95 19.86
CA TYR A 499 -63.18 24.18 19.27
C TYR A 499 -64.31 24.03 20.29
N GLU A 500 -65.44 24.59 19.93
CA GLU A 500 -66.73 24.40 20.57
C GLU A 500 -67.75 24.06 19.47
N ALA A 501 -68.54 23.02 19.72
CA ALA A 501 -69.66 22.66 18.85
C ALA A 501 -70.91 23.32 19.41
N VAL A 502 -71.75 23.91 18.56
CA VAL A 502 -73.02 24.55 18.94
C VAL A 502 -74.10 24.14 17.96
N ILE A 503 -75.24 23.69 18.49
CA ILE A 503 -76.42 23.38 17.67
C ILE A 503 -77.36 24.58 17.72
N PHE A 504 -77.63 25.14 16.54
CA PHE A 504 -78.66 26.16 16.37
C PHE A 504 -79.92 25.51 15.84
N SER A 505 -81.07 25.92 16.37
CA SER A 505 -82.39 25.53 15.86
C SER A 505 -83.18 26.76 15.48
N SER A 506 -83.99 26.68 14.44
CA SER A 506 -84.88 27.76 14.02
C SER A 506 -86.13 27.27 13.30
N PRO A 507 -87.31 27.88 13.52
CA PRO A 507 -88.49 27.65 12.70
C PRO A 507 -88.47 28.39 11.34
N ASP A 508 -87.47 29.25 11.08
CA ASP A 508 -87.31 30.02 9.83
C ASP A 508 -85.88 29.89 9.30
N LEU A 509 -85.73 29.43 8.05
CA LEU A 509 -84.42 29.33 7.38
C LEU A 509 -83.66 30.66 7.30
N ASN A 510 -84.36 31.80 7.41
CA ASN A 510 -83.77 33.13 7.26
C ASN A 510 -83.39 33.81 8.58
N MET A 511 -83.82 33.28 9.74
CA MET A 511 -83.51 33.87 11.06
C MET A 511 -83.04 32.79 12.01
N TRP A 512 -81.87 32.94 12.63
CA TRP A 512 -81.23 31.92 13.46
C TRP A 512 -80.87 32.51 14.83
N ASP A 513 -81.88 32.87 15.61
CA ASP A 513 -81.71 33.66 16.84
C ASP A 513 -81.74 32.83 18.13
N SER A 514 -82.00 31.51 18.05
CA SER A 514 -82.03 30.61 19.20
C SER A 514 -80.83 29.64 19.23
N GLU A 515 -80.03 29.78 20.28
CA GLU A 515 -78.98 28.85 20.69
C GLU A 515 -79.53 27.94 21.79
N THR A 516 -79.28 26.63 21.68
CA THR A 516 -79.73 25.67 22.69
C THR A 516 -78.52 25.09 23.42
N HIS A 517 -78.60 25.03 24.75
CA HIS A 517 -77.57 24.39 25.58
C HIS A 517 -77.44 22.90 25.27
N LEU A 518 -76.20 22.42 25.22
CA LEU A 518 -75.85 21.11 24.69
C LEU A 518 -75.65 20.09 25.79
N GLU A 519 -76.08 18.86 25.52
CA GLU A 519 -75.49 17.68 26.14
C GLU A 519 -74.41 17.14 25.21
N ASP A 520 -73.17 17.15 25.68
CA ASP A 520 -71.98 16.69 24.95
C ASP A 520 -71.46 15.41 25.59
N GLN A 521 -71.40 14.34 24.79
CA GLN A 521 -70.92 13.04 25.21
C GLN A 521 -69.77 12.61 24.29
N THR A 522 -68.63 12.26 24.88
CA THR A 522 -67.47 11.75 24.13
C THR A 522 -67.11 10.34 24.59
N THR A 523 -67.05 9.40 23.63
CA THR A 523 -66.67 8.01 23.85
C THR A 523 -65.32 7.75 23.19
N HIS A 524 -64.29 7.46 23.98
CA HIS A 524 -62.94 7.23 23.47
C HIS A 524 -62.77 5.78 23.00
N HIS A 525 -62.29 5.60 21.77
CA HIS A 525 -61.97 4.26 21.21
C HIS A 525 -60.47 3.98 21.21
N SER A 526 -59.67 5.00 20.92
CA SER A 526 -58.22 4.94 20.97
C SER A 526 -57.66 6.30 21.37
N PHE A 527 -56.33 6.40 21.40
CA PHE A 527 -55.65 7.67 21.65
C PHE A 527 -55.93 8.73 20.58
N GLU A 528 -56.14 8.33 19.33
CA GLU A 528 -56.32 9.25 18.19
C GLU A 528 -57.76 9.30 17.66
N ARG A 529 -58.67 8.53 18.29
CA ARG A 529 -60.04 8.36 17.82
C ARG A 529 -61.04 8.33 18.98
N ALA A 530 -62.03 9.19 18.90
CA ALA A 530 -63.20 9.21 19.77
C ALA A 530 -64.45 9.49 18.94
N ASP A 531 -65.56 8.85 19.32
CA ASP A 531 -66.88 9.22 18.82
C ASP A 531 -67.44 10.31 19.73
N ARG A 532 -67.96 11.38 19.13
CA ARG A 532 -68.55 12.50 19.84
C ARG A 532 -70.01 12.65 19.42
N ARG A 533 -70.89 12.78 20.42
CA ARG A 533 -72.31 13.04 20.24
C ARG A 533 -72.65 14.37 20.89
N VAL A 534 -73.09 15.32 20.08
CA VAL A 534 -73.59 16.62 20.53
C VAL A 534 -75.10 16.64 20.34
N SER A 535 -75.85 16.89 21.41
CA SER A 535 -77.32 16.82 21.38
C SER A 535 -77.96 18.11 21.86
N ALA A 536 -79.10 18.46 21.26
CA ALA A 536 -79.92 19.61 21.65
C ALA A 536 -81.42 19.25 21.64
N PRO A 537 -82.21 19.72 22.63
CA PRO A 537 -83.65 19.53 22.61
C PRO A 537 -84.32 20.29 21.46
N ILE A 538 -85.36 19.68 20.90
CA ILE A 538 -86.22 20.24 19.86
C ILE A 538 -87.69 20.24 20.34
N ASP A 539 -88.42 21.31 20.07
CA ASP A 539 -89.85 21.41 20.40
C ASP A 539 -90.70 20.77 19.29
N THR A 540 -91.21 19.57 19.53
CA THR A 540 -92.06 18.86 18.58
C THR A 540 -93.56 19.13 18.77
N GLU A 541 -93.97 19.85 19.84
CA GLU A 541 -95.37 19.97 20.27
C GLU A 541 -96.25 20.74 19.27
N ASN A 542 -95.66 21.57 18.39
CA ASN A 542 -96.41 22.49 17.53
C ASN A 542 -96.44 22.17 16.02
N GLN A 543 -95.98 20.99 15.57
CA GLN A 543 -95.93 20.58 14.15
C GLN A 543 -95.40 21.67 13.18
N ARG A 544 -94.49 22.53 13.63
CA ARG A 544 -93.78 23.47 12.75
C ARG A 544 -92.52 22.77 12.23
N THR A 545 -92.17 23.04 10.98
CA THR A 545 -90.86 22.62 10.45
C THR A 545 -89.78 23.38 11.21
N TYR A 546 -88.85 22.65 11.82
CA TYR A 546 -87.65 23.22 12.43
C TYR A 546 -86.43 22.86 11.60
N PHE A 547 -85.52 23.81 11.47
CA PHE A 547 -84.22 23.65 10.85
C PHE A 547 -83.19 23.59 11.96
N CYS A 548 -82.24 22.68 11.85
CA CYS A 548 -81.13 22.54 12.77
C CYS A 548 -79.82 22.65 11.99
N ARG A 549 -78.80 23.28 12.58
CA ARG A 549 -77.44 23.27 12.04
C ARG A 549 -76.44 23.07 13.16
N LEU A 550 -75.44 22.24 12.90
CA LEU A 550 -74.24 22.17 13.72
C LEU A 550 -73.27 23.27 13.26
N GLN A 551 -72.80 24.07 14.20
CA GLN A 551 -71.77 25.05 13.97
C GLN A 551 -70.57 24.72 14.86
N ILE A 552 -69.40 24.57 14.24
CA ILE A 552 -68.14 24.46 14.95
C ILE A 552 -67.51 25.84 15.00
N VAL A 553 -67.22 26.33 16.21
CA VAL A 553 -66.55 27.62 16.43
C VAL A 553 -65.21 27.41 17.13
N PRO A 554 -64.20 28.26 16.88
CA PRO A 554 -62.95 28.19 17.63
C PRO A 554 -63.20 28.46 19.12
N LYS A 555 -62.53 27.70 19.98
CA LYS A 555 -62.51 27.95 21.42
C LYS A 555 -61.22 28.69 21.76
N GLU A 556 -61.34 29.90 22.31
CA GLU A 556 -60.20 30.74 22.70
C GLU A 556 -59.34 30.11 23.81
#